data_AF-A0A3D1M814-F1
#
_entry.id   AF-A0A3D1M814-F1
#
_cell.length_a   1.000
_cell.length_b   1.000
_cell.length_c   1.000
_cell.angle_alpha   90.00
_cell.angle_beta   90.00
_cell.angle_gamma   90.00
#
_symmetry.space_group_name_H-M   'P 1'
#
loop_
_entity.id
_entity.type
_entity.pdbx_description
1 polymer ?
#
loop_
_entity_poly.entity_id
_entity_poly.type
_entity_poly.pdbx_seq_one_letter_code
_entity_poly.pdbx_strand_id
1 'polypeptide(L)' 'MLKDLGKTKKHKKIELFGHSFGGATVKEVSSLFTQGDEAERRTKNHSPLFDGGHGDLIHTVTTLSGVNGTTAATL' A
#
# COMPACT_ATOMS: atom_id res chain seq x y z
N MET A 1 -1.96 -8.31 -21.91
CA MET A 1 -3.21 -7.57 -21.68
C MET A 1 -3.94 -8.16 -20.48
N LEU A 2 -4.52 -7.31 -19.62
CA LEU A 2 -5.38 -7.76 -18.52
C LEU A 2 -6.61 -8.42 -19.16
N LYS A 3 -6.88 -9.70 -18.84
CA LYS A 3 -7.89 -10.55 -19.52
C LYS A 3 -9.34 -10.10 -19.27
N ASP A 4 -9.53 -9.01 -18.57
CA ASP A 4 -10.77 -8.52 -17.99
C ASP A 4 -10.90 -6.99 -18.02
N LEU A 5 -10.05 -6.31 -18.80
CA LEU A 5 -10.18 -4.88 -19.05
C LEU A 5 -11.60 -4.56 -19.58
N GLY A 6 -12.36 -3.73 -18.86
CA GLY A 6 -13.75 -3.36 -19.21
C GLY A 6 -14.86 -4.24 -18.61
N LYS A 7 -14.55 -5.24 -17.78
CA LYS A 7 -15.58 -6.03 -17.07
C LYS A 7 -16.15 -5.27 -15.87
N THR A 8 -17.47 -5.28 -15.72
CA THR A 8 -18.23 -4.54 -14.69
C THR A 8 -18.40 -5.28 -13.37
N LYS A 9 -18.04 -6.57 -13.31
CA LYS A 9 -17.97 -7.30 -12.03
C LYS A 9 -16.86 -6.69 -11.19
N LYS A 10 -17.19 -6.21 -9.97
CA LYS A 10 -16.24 -5.65 -9.00
C LYS A 10 -15.10 -6.64 -8.75
N HIS A 11 -13.94 -6.42 -9.37
CA HIS A 11 -12.69 -6.92 -8.82
C HIS A 11 -12.51 -6.20 -7.49
N LYS A 12 -12.37 -6.93 -6.38
CA LYS A 12 -12.19 -6.34 -5.05
C LYS A 12 -10.75 -5.83 -4.88
N LYS A 13 -10.23 -5.12 -5.87
CA LYS A 13 -8.93 -4.45 -5.81
C LYS A 13 -9.13 -2.96 -5.55
N ILE A 14 -8.14 -2.34 -4.93
CA ILE A 14 -8.12 -0.92 -4.63
C ILE A 14 -7.05 -0.20 -5.46
N GLU A 15 -7.35 1.04 -5.82
CA GLU A 15 -6.38 1.98 -6.39
C GLU A 15 -5.97 2.95 -5.29
N LEU A 16 -4.67 3.02 -4.99
CA LEU A 16 -4.15 3.89 -3.94
C LEU A 16 -3.57 5.16 -4.55
N PHE A 17 -4.10 6.31 -4.15
CA PHE A 17 -3.58 7.62 -4.52
C PHE A 17 -3.00 8.32 -3.29
N GLY A 18 -1.70 8.61 -3.31
CA GLY A 18 -1.00 9.28 -2.21
C GLY A 18 -0.47 10.65 -2.61
N HIS A 19 -1.02 11.72 -2.06
CA HIS A 19 -0.51 13.08 -2.22
C HIS A 19 0.39 13.50 -1.06
N SER A 20 1.49 14.22 -1.32
CA SER A 20 2.41 14.70 -0.27
C SER A 20 2.93 13.56 0.61
N PHE A 21 2.81 13.64 1.94
CA PHE A 21 3.17 12.54 2.84
C PHE A 21 2.37 11.26 2.56
N GLY A 22 1.15 11.39 2.04
CA GLY A 22 0.35 10.25 1.59
C GLY A 22 1.08 9.40 0.55
N GLY A 23 2.02 9.96 -0.22
CA GLY A 23 2.86 9.20 -1.16
C GLY A 23 3.77 8.18 -0.46
N ALA A 24 4.38 8.55 0.66
CA ALA A 24 5.15 7.60 1.48
C ALA A 24 4.22 6.59 2.16
N THR A 25 3.07 7.05 2.67
CA THR A 25 2.07 6.19 3.32
C THR A 25 1.56 5.07 2.40
N VAL A 26 1.16 5.38 1.17
CA VAL A 26 0.64 4.34 0.25
C VAL A 26 1.71 3.35 -0.20
N LYS A 27 2.98 3.78 -0.25
CA LYS A 27 4.12 2.86 -0.47
C LYS A 27 4.27 1.90 0.71
N GLU A 28 4.17 2.40 1.94
CA GLU A 28 4.26 1.57 3.14
C GLU A 28 3.08 0.59 3.25
N VAL A 29 1.85 1.06 3.00
CA VAL A 29 0.67 0.20 2.93
C VAL A 29 0.85 -0.91 1.89
N SER A 30 1.38 -0.58 0.70
CA SER A 30 1.67 -1.59 -0.33
C SER A 30 2.73 -2.60 0.12
N SER A 31 3.74 -2.13 0.85
CA SER A 31 4.78 -2.98 1.44
C SER A 31 4.18 -3.96 2.44
N LEU A 32 3.41 -3.46 3.42
CA LEU A 32 2.75 -4.27 4.44
C LEU A 32 1.74 -5.26 3.84
N PHE A 33 0.93 -4.85 2.87
CA PHE A 33 0.01 -5.76 2.18
C PHE A 33 0.77 -6.91 1.51
N THR A 34 1.95 -6.67 0.96
CA THR A 34 2.70 -7.68 0.22
C THR A 34 3.54 -8.55 1.14
N GLN A 35 4.28 -7.94 2.06
CA GLN A 35 5.37 -8.54 2.81
C GLN A 35 5.06 -8.69 4.31
N GLY A 36 4.07 -7.93 4.82
CA GLY A 36 3.78 -7.87 6.24
C GLY A 36 4.90 -7.19 7.03
N ASP A 37 4.99 -7.52 8.32
CA ASP A 37 6.06 -7.08 9.22
C ASP A 37 6.50 -8.26 10.11
N GLU A 38 7.79 -8.59 10.12
CA GLU A 38 8.31 -9.71 10.90
C GLU A 38 8.35 -9.44 12.41
N ALA A 39 8.63 -8.21 12.82
CA ALA A 39 8.68 -7.84 14.23
C ALA A 39 7.27 -7.88 14.84
N GLU A 40 6.28 -7.33 14.15
CA GLU A 40 4.88 -7.34 14.58
C GLU A 40 4.31 -8.76 14.68
N ARG A 41 4.69 -9.66 13.76
CA ARG A 41 4.28 -11.08 13.80
C ARG A 41 4.73 -11.83 15.06
N ARG A 42 5.77 -11.36 15.76
CA ARG A 42 6.23 -11.96 17.02
C ARG A 42 5.30 -11.63 18.19
N THR A 43 4.40 -10.67 18.03
CA THR A 43 3.42 -10.31 19.05
C THR A 43 2.18 -11.21 18.96
N LYS A 44 1.59 -11.52 20.11
CA LYS A 44 0.32 -12.26 20.18
C LYS A 44 -0.82 -11.33 19.75
N ASN A 45 -1.74 -11.83 18.93
CA ASN A 45 -2.91 -11.10 18.41
C ASN A 45 -2.55 -9.89 17.51
N HIS A 46 -1.48 -9.97 16.73
CA HIS A 46 -1.16 -8.95 15.73
C HIS A 46 -2.25 -8.85 14.65
N SER A 47 -2.32 -7.70 13.98
CA SER A 47 -3.24 -7.49 12.86
C SER A 47 -2.91 -8.40 11.68
N PRO A 48 -3.91 -8.96 10.96
CA PRO A 48 -3.69 -9.71 9.72
C PRO A 48 -2.95 -8.93 8.63
N LEU A 49 -2.90 -7.59 8.74
CA LEU A 49 -2.08 -6.75 7.87
C LEU A 49 -0.60 -7.17 7.91
N PHE A 50 -0.09 -7.56 9.09
CA PHE A 50 1.31 -7.88 9.30
C PHE A 50 1.70 -9.28 8.81
N ASP A 51 0.73 -10.10 8.38
CA ASP A 51 0.98 -11.39 7.74
C ASP A 51 1.51 -11.26 6.30
N GLY A 52 1.26 -10.14 5.64
CA GLY A 52 1.54 -9.97 4.21
C GLY A 52 0.65 -10.88 3.33
N GLY A 53 1.05 -11.09 2.07
CA GLY A 53 0.32 -12.00 1.16
C GLY A 53 -0.98 -11.45 0.55
N HIS A 54 -1.30 -10.17 0.79
CA HIS A 54 -2.50 -9.49 0.31
C HIS A 54 -2.24 -8.55 -0.88
N GLY A 55 -1.06 -8.62 -1.50
CA GLY A 55 -0.66 -7.73 -2.61
C GLY A 55 -1.61 -7.76 -3.81
N ASP A 56 -2.27 -8.90 -4.06
CA ASP A 56 -3.26 -9.05 -5.14
C ASP A 56 -4.51 -8.17 -4.96
N LEU A 57 -4.76 -7.63 -3.77
CA LEU A 57 -5.84 -6.67 -3.50
C LEU A 57 -5.49 -5.25 -3.96
N ILE A 58 -4.23 -4.94 -4.28
CA ILE A 58 -3.83 -3.63 -4.77
C ILE A 58 -3.74 -3.69 -6.30
N HIS A 59 -4.50 -2.84 -6.98
CA HIS A 59 -4.39 -2.72 -8.43
C HIS A 59 -3.24 -1.81 -8.83
N THR A 60 -3.18 -0.62 -8.23
CA THR A 60 -2.19 0.42 -8.53
C THR A 60 -1.88 1.23 -7.28
N VAL A 61 -0.67 1.78 -7.26
CA VAL A 61 -0.23 2.79 -6.30
C VAL A 61 0.30 3.98 -7.08
N THR A 62 -0.37 5.12 -6.96
CA THR A 62 -0.04 6.37 -7.65
C THR A 62 0.31 7.43 -6.62
N THR A 63 1.48 8.06 -6.78
CA THR A 63 1.91 9.15 -5.90
C THR A 63 1.88 10.48 -6.65
N LEU A 64 1.37 11.53 -6.01
CA LEU A 64 1.35 12.90 -6.54
C LEU A 64 2.09 13.83 -5.57
N SER A 65 3.18 14.44 -6.01
CA SER A 65 4.04 15.26 -5.14
C SER A 65 4.47 14.51 -3.86
N GLY A 66 4.71 13.20 -3.98
CA GLY A 66 5.16 12.36 -2.86
C GLY A 66 6.56 12.76 -2.39
N VAL A 67 6.79 12.74 -1.08
CA VAL A 67 8.08 13.14 -0.48
C VAL A 67 8.88 11.93 0.01
N ASN A 68 10.20 12.00 -0.11
CA ASN A 68 11.15 11.08 0.56
C ASN A 68 11.81 11.76 1.76
N GLY A 69 11.12 12.75 2.36
CA GLY A 69 11.69 13.79 3.21
C GLY A 69 11.59 15.16 2.54
N THR A 70 11.64 16.24 3.34
CA THR A 70 11.67 17.63 2.89
C THR A 70 12.53 18.45 3.83
N THR A 71 13.31 19.40 3.30
CA THR A 71 14.12 20.32 4.12
C THR A 71 13.26 21.14 5.07
N ALA A 72 12.02 21.45 4.68
CA ALA A 72 11.05 22.14 5.54
C ALA A 72 10.70 21.39 6.83
N ALA A 73 10.95 20.08 6.92
CA ALA A 73 10.73 19.28 8.13
C ALA A 73 11.92 19.29 9.10
N THR A 74 13.06 19.86 8.68
CA THR A 74 14.31 19.89 9.46
C THR A 74 14.86 21.32 9.65
N LEU A 75 14.17 22.33 9.12
CA LEU A 75 14.41 23.75 9.40
C LEU A 75 13.74 24.13 10.73
#